data_AF-A0A6A2F9W7-F1
#
_entry.id   AF-A0A6A2F9W7-F1
#
_cell.length_a   1.000
_cell.length_b   1.000
_cell.length_c   1.000
_cell.angle_alpha   90.00
_cell.angle_beta   90.00
_cell.angle_gamma   90.00
#
_symmetry.space_group_name_H-M   'P 1'
#
loop_
_entity.id
_entity.type
_entity.pdbx_description
1 polymer ?
#
loop_
_entity_poly.entity_id
_entity_poly.type
_entity_poly.pdbx_seq_one_letter_code
_entity_poly.pdbx_strand_id
1 'polypeptide(L)'
;MLVSASTPDFSSSKISNFPYENAFKHQYEFYEKRRSDIILKSPTSSGKTDAFLFSFINDYLDAKSKGKRLKTLYLVPTRLLMHSQLENITPHLDKFKIPYKILESGYTYAELFKYLLENDFIISSPDIIFYILLRRKNTQHINFLYQEFIKSLHSIIFDELHLFDTYILFNINNLIKIMKNIKIDTYIYLLSATIELKDVINPSEYVIIDGVSKTREIQVSGQELDYFNYKNVIDFLEKNNLTKDVIYVCNSVDRAIRLHKFFENSAILIGKTWYEEEDDLSREEKIKENLDKCKKGALTFTTSVFRQGIDIGIKTLVTEEPPNLQDAIQTFGRCGRRENSTFIMLTNRSPLLVELNSKTSVSRKEFEELFSKYFTPHEYENLKKMMNAMWYKLYNTTRLKEYVEFLLNDIMKNDFEEFKEYLPDLSFREPVPAVQYDDLAINLFEILRFKDAYKNIYPSNDSFMVGELKDGGRFIKREYKKAAKKDFPTFTLIESKRYKETGLYNLTLKLINIKFKVNAKVGKVGEFPYTFFDPHKLIPIQKSFELKTFFE
;
A
#
# COMPACT_ATOMS: atom_id res chain seq x y z
N MET A 1 -12.54 37.05 7.21
CA MET A 1 -13.35 36.45 8.29
C MET A 1 -12.40 35.52 9.04
N LEU A 2 -11.96 35.90 10.24
CA LEU A 2 -11.05 35.09 11.07
C LEU A 2 -11.83 33.86 11.54
N VAL A 3 -11.42 32.66 11.09
CA VAL A 3 -11.98 31.40 11.59
C VAL A 3 -11.33 31.14 12.95
N SER A 4 -12.11 31.25 14.02
CA SER A 4 -11.64 31.01 15.38
C SER A 4 -11.10 29.59 15.56
N ALA A 5 -10.10 29.43 16.42
CA ALA A 5 -9.57 28.14 16.84
C ALA A 5 -10.72 27.19 17.23
N SER A 6 -10.79 26.02 16.61
CA SER A 6 -11.82 25.03 16.89
C SER A 6 -11.39 24.13 18.05
N THR A 7 -12.10 24.22 19.17
CA THR A 7 -11.96 23.28 20.29
C THR A 7 -12.97 22.14 20.13
N PRO A 8 -12.56 20.87 20.26
CA PRO A 8 -13.50 19.76 20.21
C PRO A 8 -14.49 19.85 21.38
N ASP A 9 -15.78 19.76 21.07
CA ASP A 9 -16.84 19.69 22.07
C ASP A 9 -16.85 18.32 22.74
N PHE A 10 -17.05 18.30 24.06
CA PHE A 10 -17.27 17.08 24.83
C PHE A 10 -18.77 16.79 24.94
N SER A 11 -19.13 15.51 24.89
CA SER A 11 -20.48 15.07 25.20
C SER A 11 -20.70 15.10 26.71
N SER A 12 -21.88 15.57 27.15
CA SER A 12 -22.35 15.42 28.53
C SER A 12 -22.75 13.97 28.86
N SER A 13 -22.94 13.15 27.83
CA SER A 13 -23.40 11.77 27.94
C SER A 13 -22.23 10.80 27.89
N LYS A 14 -22.32 9.71 28.67
CA LYS A 14 -21.25 8.72 28.79
C LYS A 14 -21.42 7.56 27.81
N ILE A 15 -20.31 7.09 27.27
CA ILE A 15 -20.22 5.82 26.54
C ILE A 15 -19.85 4.74 27.57
N SER A 16 -20.59 3.62 27.59
CA SER A 16 -20.26 2.51 28.49
C SER A 16 -18.88 1.94 28.17
N ASN A 17 -18.14 1.47 29.18
CA ASN A 17 -16.80 0.89 29.03
C ASN A 17 -15.72 1.81 28.43
N PHE A 18 -16.04 3.10 28.20
CA PHE A 18 -15.12 4.08 27.64
C PHE A 18 -14.01 4.42 28.65
N PRO A 19 -12.76 4.63 28.20
CA PRO A 19 -11.62 4.71 29.10
C PRO A 19 -11.42 6.14 29.64
N TYR A 20 -12.02 7.14 29.01
CA TYR A 20 -11.94 8.54 29.40
C TYR A 20 -13.22 9.01 30.10
N GLU A 21 -13.10 10.04 30.93
CA GLU A 21 -14.23 10.59 31.69
C GLU A 21 -15.35 11.10 30.78
N ASN A 22 -14.97 11.82 29.72
CA ASN A 22 -15.88 12.41 28.76
C ASN A 22 -15.44 12.05 27.33
N ALA A 23 -16.39 11.60 26.51
CA ALA A 23 -16.17 11.37 25.09
C ALA A 23 -16.30 12.68 24.32
N PHE A 24 -15.57 12.83 23.21
CA PHE A 24 -15.86 13.89 22.25
C PHE A 24 -17.25 13.71 21.66
N LYS A 25 -17.88 14.81 21.26
CA LYS A 25 -19.23 14.80 20.67
C LYS A 25 -19.36 13.82 19.51
N HIS A 26 -18.38 13.80 18.60
CA HIS A 26 -18.37 12.89 17.45
C HIS A 26 -18.19 11.42 17.85
N GLN A 27 -17.49 11.12 18.95
CA GLN A 27 -17.36 9.75 19.48
C GLN A 27 -18.70 9.26 20.06
N TYR A 28 -19.39 10.13 20.79
CA TYR A 28 -20.72 9.83 21.33
C TYR A 28 -21.76 9.69 20.21
N GLU A 29 -21.75 10.58 19.23
CA GLU A 29 -22.64 10.49 18.08
C GLU A 29 -22.40 9.21 17.28
N PHE A 30 -21.13 8.80 17.10
CA PHE A 30 -20.79 7.53 16.50
C PHE A 30 -21.40 6.37 17.30
N TYR A 31 -21.24 6.39 18.62
CA TYR A 31 -21.79 5.36 19.49
C TYR A 31 -23.32 5.25 19.38
N GLU A 32 -24.05 6.37 19.40
CA GLU A 32 -25.51 6.36 19.27
C GLU A 32 -25.96 5.84 17.90
N LYS A 33 -25.25 6.21 16.83
CA LYS A 33 -25.60 5.87 15.45
C LYS A 33 -24.94 4.58 14.95
N ARG A 34 -24.20 3.85 15.80
CA ARG A 34 -23.40 2.67 15.42
C ARG A 34 -24.19 1.55 14.73
N ARG A 35 -25.52 1.55 14.82
CA ARG A 35 -26.43 0.63 14.12
C ARG A 35 -26.80 1.11 12.71
N SER A 36 -25.92 1.87 12.07
CA SER A 36 -26.05 2.36 10.69
C SER A 36 -24.68 2.35 10.02
N ASP A 37 -24.65 2.43 8.69
CA ASP A 37 -23.39 2.65 7.98
C ASP A 37 -22.95 4.10 8.21
N ILE A 38 -21.69 4.32 8.60
CA ILE A 38 -21.19 5.62 9.06
C ILE A 38 -19.99 6.06 8.24
N ILE A 39 -19.95 7.33 7.85
CA ILE A 39 -18.72 8.03 7.47
C ILE A 39 -18.33 8.95 8.63
N LEU A 40 -17.25 8.61 9.35
CA LEU A 40 -16.66 9.46 10.38
C LEU A 40 -15.53 10.28 9.77
N LYS A 41 -15.80 11.57 9.56
CA LYS A 41 -14.84 12.56 9.09
C LYS A 41 -14.21 13.22 10.28
N SER A 42 -12.99 12.86 10.63
CA SER A 42 -12.32 13.52 11.75
C SER A 42 -10.80 13.53 11.54
N PRO A 43 -10.11 14.62 11.89
CA PRO A 43 -8.65 14.69 11.71
C PRO A 43 -7.93 13.59 12.51
N THR A 44 -6.68 13.32 12.15
CA THR A 44 -5.82 12.43 12.94
C THR A 44 -5.70 12.91 14.39
N SER A 45 -5.58 11.98 15.36
CA SER A 45 -5.47 12.29 16.79
C SER A 45 -6.72 12.94 17.41
N SER A 46 -7.88 12.80 16.78
CA SER A 46 -9.18 13.24 17.32
C SER A 46 -9.95 12.15 18.07
N GLY A 47 -9.41 10.93 18.15
CA GLY A 47 -10.09 9.79 18.79
C GLY A 47 -11.05 9.00 17.88
N LYS A 48 -10.82 9.01 16.55
CA LYS A 48 -11.55 8.15 15.59
C LYS A 48 -11.51 6.67 15.97
N THR A 49 -10.34 6.18 16.36
CA THR A 49 -10.15 4.77 16.73
C THR A 49 -11.02 4.42 17.95
N ASP A 50 -11.02 5.27 18.97
CA ASP A 50 -11.85 5.07 20.17
C ASP A 50 -13.35 5.08 19.84
N ALA A 51 -13.79 5.92 18.89
CA ALA A 51 -15.20 6.02 18.51
C ALA A 51 -15.77 4.66 18.06
N PHE A 52 -15.07 3.98 17.14
CA PHE A 52 -15.53 2.69 16.64
C PHE A 52 -15.18 1.54 17.60
N LEU A 53 -14.00 1.59 18.25
CA LEU A 53 -13.53 0.51 19.11
C LEU A 53 -14.48 0.31 20.30
N PHE A 54 -14.85 1.38 21.00
CA PHE A 54 -15.75 1.26 22.13
C PHE A 54 -17.20 1.01 21.71
N SER A 55 -17.60 1.42 20.51
CA SER A 55 -18.88 1.00 19.93
C SER A 55 -18.92 -0.52 19.71
N PHE A 56 -17.86 -1.09 19.14
CA PHE A 56 -17.73 -2.54 18.96
C PHE A 56 -17.65 -3.28 20.30
N ILE A 57 -16.82 -2.84 21.25
CA ILE A 57 -16.66 -3.50 22.56
C ILE A 57 -18.01 -3.63 23.27
N ASN A 58 -18.82 -2.58 23.28
CA ASN A 58 -20.13 -2.62 23.93
C ASN A 58 -21.08 -3.61 23.24
N ASP A 59 -21.15 -3.59 21.91
CA ASP A 59 -21.97 -4.54 21.15
C ASP A 59 -21.47 -5.98 21.33
N TYR A 60 -20.15 -6.19 21.39
CA TYR A 60 -19.51 -7.49 21.61
C TYR A 60 -19.87 -8.06 22.98
N LEU A 61 -19.77 -7.25 24.05
CA LEU A 61 -20.10 -7.70 25.40
C LEU A 61 -21.58 -8.03 25.55
N ASP A 62 -22.47 -7.21 24.98
CA ASP A 62 -23.91 -7.47 24.96
C ASP A 62 -24.22 -8.78 24.22
N ALA A 63 -23.65 -8.99 23.02
CA ALA A 63 -23.83 -10.20 22.26
C ALA A 63 -23.28 -11.44 22.97
N LYS A 64 -22.09 -11.34 23.57
CA LYS A 64 -21.45 -12.41 24.34
C LYS A 64 -22.30 -12.82 25.54
N SER A 65 -22.91 -11.86 26.24
CA SER A 65 -23.84 -12.15 27.35
C SER A 65 -25.07 -12.95 26.89
N LYS A 66 -25.44 -12.84 25.62
CA LYS A 66 -26.56 -13.54 24.97
C LYS A 66 -26.13 -14.82 24.23
N GLY A 67 -24.89 -15.28 24.43
CA GLY A 67 -24.34 -16.46 23.76
C GLY A 67 -24.10 -16.28 22.25
N LYS A 68 -24.06 -15.03 21.76
CA LYS A 68 -23.77 -14.70 20.36
C LYS A 68 -22.32 -14.28 20.21
N ARG A 69 -21.77 -14.55 19.03
CA ARG A 69 -20.40 -14.17 18.65
C ARG A 69 -20.45 -13.06 17.60
N LEU A 70 -19.75 -11.97 17.85
CA LEU A 70 -19.56 -10.89 16.88
C LEU A 70 -18.11 -10.85 16.42
N LYS A 71 -17.91 -10.64 15.13
CA LYS A 71 -16.62 -10.41 14.50
C LYS A 71 -16.57 -9.04 13.86
N THR A 72 -15.38 -8.45 13.89
CA THR A 72 -15.12 -7.17 13.24
C THR A 72 -13.86 -7.25 12.40
N LEU A 73 -13.94 -6.73 11.18
CA LEU A 73 -12.80 -6.51 10.31
C LEU A 73 -12.36 -5.05 10.42
N TYR A 74 -11.15 -4.80 10.92
CA TYR A 74 -10.51 -3.49 10.95
C TYR A 74 -9.47 -3.40 9.84
N LEU A 75 -9.81 -2.69 8.77
CA LEU A 75 -9.04 -2.60 7.54
C LEU A 75 -8.27 -1.29 7.48
N VAL A 76 -6.96 -1.40 7.35
CA VAL A 76 -6.04 -0.26 7.33
C VAL A 76 -5.18 -0.28 6.06
N PRO A 77 -4.67 0.88 5.61
CA PRO A 77 -4.05 1.00 4.29
C PRO A 77 -2.65 0.42 4.18
N THR A 78 -1.88 0.37 5.28
CA THR A 78 -0.48 -0.09 5.23
C THR A 78 -0.17 -1.07 6.36
N ARG A 79 0.83 -1.92 6.15
CA ARG A 79 1.29 -2.87 7.19
C ARG A 79 1.85 -2.18 8.42
N LEU A 80 2.57 -1.07 8.24
CA LEU A 80 3.09 -0.33 9.39
C LEU A 80 1.94 0.19 10.26
N LEU A 81 0.86 0.68 9.62
CA LEU A 81 -0.34 1.09 10.34
C LEU A 81 -1.07 -0.10 10.98
N MET A 82 -1.07 -1.31 10.39
CA MET A 82 -1.63 -2.50 11.06
C MET A 82 -1.00 -2.73 12.43
N HIS A 83 0.33 -2.75 12.49
CA HIS A 83 1.05 -3.00 13.74
C HIS A 83 0.88 -1.85 14.73
N SER A 84 1.02 -0.60 14.28
CA SER A 84 0.83 0.56 15.15
C SER A 84 -0.59 0.64 15.71
N GLN A 85 -1.61 0.37 14.89
CA GLN A 85 -2.99 0.35 15.36
C GLN A 85 -3.25 -0.81 16.31
N LEU A 86 -2.68 -2.00 16.05
CA LEU A 86 -2.78 -3.13 16.97
C LEU A 86 -2.22 -2.77 18.35
N GLU A 87 -1.01 -2.19 18.42
CA GLU A 87 -0.40 -1.78 19.68
C GLU A 87 -1.30 -0.82 20.48
N ASN A 88 -1.94 0.13 19.80
CA ASN A 88 -2.84 1.09 20.42
C ASN A 88 -4.12 0.46 20.98
N ILE A 89 -4.71 -0.53 20.28
CA ILE A 89 -5.99 -1.13 20.68
C ILE A 89 -5.84 -2.36 21.59
N THR A 90 -4.67 -3.00 21.59
CA THR A 90 -4.38 -4.22 22.36
C THR A 90 -4.74 -4.09 23.85
N PRO A 91 -4.34 -3.02 24.58
CA PRO A 91 -4.68 -2.88 25.98
C PRO A 91 -6.20 -2.89 26.25
N HIS A 92 -6.98 -2.37 25.31
CA HIS A 92 -8.42 -2.34 25.40
C HIS A 92 -9.03 -3.72 25.09
N LEU A 93 -8.58 -4.39 24.04
CA LEU A 93 -9.08 -5.72 23.67
C LEU A 93 -8.75 -6.78 24.73
N ASP A 94 -7.53 -6.74 25.30
CA ASP A 94 -7.09 -7.62 26.39
C ASP A 94 -7.94 -7.42 27.64
N LYS A 95 -8.20 -6.16 28.02
CA LYS A 95 -9.04 -5.80 29.17
C LYS A 95 -10.42 -6.47 29.11
N PHE A 96 -11.00 -6.57 27.91
CA PHE A 96 -12.33 -7.18 27.69
C PHE A 96 -12.27 -8.64 27.21
N LYS A 97 -11.08 -9.24 27.15
CA LYS A 97 -10.84 -10.63 26.70
C LYS A 97 -11.46 -10.90 25.32
N ILE A 98 -11.24 -9.98 24.39
CA ILE A 98 -11.66 -10.11 22.99
C ILE A 98 -10.48 -10.70 22.21
N PRO A 99 -10.61 -11.88 21.57
CA PRO A 99 -9.51 -12.46 20.80
C PRO A 99 -9.26 -11.66 19.51
N TYR A 100 -8.00 -11.36 19.21
CA TYR A 100 -7.62 -10.53 18.05
C TYR A 100 -6.38 -11.04 17.32
N LYS A 101 -6.27 -10.70 16.03
CA LYS A 101 -5.13 -11.10 15.19
C LYS A 101 -4.94 -10.17 13.99
N ILE A 102 -3.68 -9.94 13.61
CA ILE A 102 -3.33 -9.37 12.30
C ILE A 102 -3.32 -10.48 11.24
N LEU A 103 -4.02 -10.24 10.13
CA LEU A 103 -3.90 -11.03 8.91
C LEU A 103 -3.11 -10.24 7.87
N GLU A 104 -2.03 -10.85 7.39
CA GLU A 104 -1.15 -10.25 6.39
C GLU A 104 -0.66 -11.30 5.39
N SER A 105 0.08 -10.86 4.37
CA SER A 105 0.67 -11.78 3.40
C SER A 105 1.70 -12.69 4.06
N GLY A 106 1.78 -13.95 3.62
CA GLY A 106 2.74 -14.92 4.15
C GLY A 106 2.06 -16.09 4.85
N TYR A 107 0.81 -15.91 5.27
CA TYR A 107 -0.04 -17.02 5.70
C TYR A 107 -0.52 -17.83 4.50
N THR A 108 -0.52 -19.15 4.67
CA THR A 108 -1.23 -20.06 3.78
C THR A 108 -2.73 -19.80 3.84
N TYR A 109 -3.46 -20.22 2.81
CA TYR A 109 -4.92 -20.06 2.77
C TYR A 109 -5.62 -20.75 3.96
N ALA A 110 -5.10 -21.90 4.42
CA ALA A 110 -5.65 -22.60 5.58
C ALA A 110 -5.41 -21.83 6.88
N GLU A 111 -4.23 -21.25 7.06
CA GLU A 111 -3.91 -20.42 8.24
C GLU A 111 -4.80 -19.18 8.32
N LEU A 112 -5.05 -18.50 7.18
CA LEU A 112 -5.95 -17.35 7.15
C LEU A 112 -7.34 -17.71 7.69
N PHE A 113 -7.93 -18.82 7.24
CA PHE A 113 -9.25 -19.26 7.72
C PHE A 113 -9.23 -19.72 9.18
N LYS A 114 -8.15 -20.37 9.62
CA LYS A 114 -7.97 -20.72 11.04
C LYS A 114 -7.97 -19.46 11.91
N TYR A 115 -7.16 -18.46 11.56
CA TYR A 115 -7.09 -17.21 12.32
C TYR A 115 -8.38 -16.40 12.25
N LEU A 116 -9.06 -16.38 11.10
CA LEU A 116 -10.41 -15.80 10.99
C LEU A 116 -11.40 -16.49 11.94
N LEU A 117 -11.32 -17.81 12.09
CA LEU A 117 -12.20 -18.55 13.00
C LEU A 117 -11.85 -18.26 14.46
N GLU A 118 -10.58 -18.24 14.84
CA GLU A 118 -10.16 -18.12 16.25
C GLU A 118 -10.35 -16.72 16.83
N ASN A 119 -10.35 -15.68 15.99
CA ASN A 119 -10.30 -14.28 16.45
C ASN A 119 -11.57 -13.50 16.12
N ASP A 120 -12.00 -12.64 17.05
CA ASP A 120 -13.21 -11.82 16.93
C ASP A 120 -12.91 -10.42 16.41
N PHE A 121 -11.70 -9.92 16.65
CA PHE A 121 -11.25 -8.64 16.12
C PHE A 121 -10.06 -8.87 15.18
N ILE A 122 -10.29 -8.72 13.88
CA ILE A 122 -9.31 -9.01 12.85
C ILE A 122 -8.80 -7.70 12.26
N ILE A 123 -7.48 -7.53 12.24
CA ILE A 123 -6.82 -6.36 11.66
C ILE A 123 -6.17 -6.82 10.36
N SER A 124 -6.40 -6.12 9.26
CA SER A 124 -5.92 -6.56 7.95
C SER A 124 -5.80 -5.37 6.99
N SER A 125 -5.22 -5.61 5.82
CA SER A 125 -5.37 -4.73 4.66
C SER A 125 -6.51 -5.21 3.75
N PRO A 126 -7.14 -4.34 2.94
CA PRO A 126 -8.25 -4.71 2.05
C PRO A 126 -7.92 -5.83 1.05
N ASP A 127 -6.68 -5.89 0.54
CA ASP A 127 -6.22 -6.90 -0.42
C ASP A 127 -6.26 -8.32 0.14
N ILE A 128 -5.95 -8.50 1.42
CA ILE A 128 -6.03 -9.81 2.09
C ILE A 128 -7.49 -10.26 2.21
N ILE A 129 -8.42 -9.34 2.50
CA ILE A 129 -9.84 -9.65 2.56
C ILE A 129 -10.36 -10.01 1.17
N PHE A 130 -10.00 -9.24 0.14
CA PHE A 130 -10.26 -9.62 -1.25
C PHE A 130 -9.75 -11.01 -1.55
N TYR A 131 -8.49 -11.30 -1.24
CA TYR A 131 -7.90 -12.61 -1.46
C TYR A 131 -8.68 -13.74 -0.77
N ILE A 132 -9.18 -13.53 0.45
CA ILE A 132 -9.98 -14.52 1.18
C ILE A 132 -11.33 -14.75 0.49
N LEU A 133 -12.05 -13.66 0.15
CA LEU A 133 -13.37 -13.71 -0.48
C LEU A 133 -13.31 -14.31 -1.88
N LEU A 134 -12.31 -13.92 -2.67
CA LEU A 134 -12.22 -14.27 -4.09
C LEU A 134 -11.70 -15.70 -4.33
N ARG A 135 -11.04 -16.32 -3.33
CA ARG A 135 -10.34 -17.61 -3.53
C ARG A 135 -11.04 -18.82 -2.93
N ARG A 136 -12.35 -18.73 -2.68
CA ARG A 136 -13.16 -19.83 -2.11
C ARG A 136 -12.91 -21.14 -2.88
N LYS A 137 -12.25 -22.09 -2.22
CA LYS A 137 -12.18 -23.47 -2.70
C LYS A 137 -13.45 -24.19 -2.25
N ASN A 138 -14.12 -24.90 -3.17
CA ASN A 138 -15.27 -25.76 -2.89
C ASN A 138 -14.88 -27.04 -2.13
N THR A 139 -14.03 -26.92 -1.12
CA THR A 139 -13.73 -27.99 -0.16
C THR A 139 -14.67 -27.84 1.03
N GLN A 140 -15.25 -28.95 1.50
CA GLN A 140 -16.26 -28.94 2.57
C GLN A 140 -15.82 -28.18 3.84
N HIS A 141 -14.57 -28.33 4.27
CA HIS A 141 -14.05 -27.67 5.47
C HIS A 141 -13.94 -26.15 5.35
N ILE A 142 -13.35 -25.63 4.26
CA ILE A 142 -13.24 -24.18 4.04
C ILE A 142 -14.62 -23.54 3.91
N ASN A 143 -15.57 -24.25 3.30
CA ASN A 143 -16.93 -23.74 3.15
C ASN A 143 -17.62 -23.48 4.51
N PHE A 144 -17.52 -24.44 5.43
CA PHE A 144 -18.05 -24.28 6.78
C PHE A 144 -17.41 -23.08 7.51
N LEU A 145 -16.08 -22.97 7.45
CA LEU A 145 -15.35 -21.86 8.09
C LEU A 145 -15.77 -20.50 7.52
N TYR A 146 -15.96 -20.43 6.20
CA TYR A 146 -16.47 -19.23 5.54
C TYR A 146 -17.88 -18.86 6.02
N GLN A 147 -18.80 -19.82 6.10
CA GLN A 147 -20.16 -19.59 6.58
C GLN A 147 -20.19 -19.11 8.03
N GLU A 148 -19.38 -19.70 8.91
CA GLU A 148 -19.27 -19.26 10.31
C GLU A 148 -18.67 -17.85 10.43
N PHE A 149 -17.66 -17.54 9.61
CA PHE A 149 -17.11 -16.19 9.52
C PHE A 149 -18.18 -15.17 9.09
N ILE A 150 -18.86 -15.42 7.98
CA ILE A 150 -19.91 -14.52 7.48
C ILE A 150 -21.03 -14.37 8.50
N LYS A 151 -21.54 -15.45 9.07
CA LYS A 151 -22.63 -15.42 10.07
C LYS A 151 -22.32 -14.54 11.28
N SER A 152 -21.06 -14.53 11.71
CA SER A 152 -20.62 -13.75 12.88
C SER A 152 -20.10 -12.35 12.55
N LEU A 153 -19.92 -12.00 11.27
CA LEU A 153 -19.43 -10.69 10.86
C LEU A 153 -20.43 -9.58 11.22
N HIS A 154 -20.07 -8.71 12.15
CA HIS A 154 -20.91 -7.61 12.64
C HIS A 154 -20.59 -6.29 11.94
N SER A 155 -19.31 -5.96 11.83
CA SER A 155 -18.89 -4.69 11.22
C SER A 155 -17.57 -4.79 10.46
N ILE A 156 -17.42 -3.89 9.49
CA ILE A 156 -16.20 -3.67 8.72
C ILE A 156 -15.82 -2.21 8.82
N ILE A 157 -14.60 -1.94 9.24
CA ILE A 157 -14.06 -0.59 9.38
C ILE A 157 -12.99 -0.40 8.32
N PHE A 158 -13.11 0.65 7.53
CA PHE A 158 -12.06 1.12 6.65
C PHE A 158 -11.44 2.37 7.28
N ASP A 159 -10.24 2.23 7.84
CA ASP A 159 -9.56 3.34 8.47
C ASP A 159 -8.71 4.13 7.49
N GLU A 160 -8.51 5.38 7.84
CA GLU A 160 -7.68 6.33 7.10
C GLU A 160 -7.97 6.25 5.59
N LEU A 161 -9.24 6.29 5.17
CA LEU A 161 -9.60 6.10 3.76
C LEU A 161 -8.90 7.08 2.81
N HIS A 162 -8.68 8.31 3.28
CA HIS A 162 -7.81 9.30 2.67
C HIS A 162 -6.32 8.91 2.60
N LEU A 163 -5.91 7.67 2.83
CA LEU A 163 -4.59 7.14 2.51
C LEU A 163 -4.59 6.32 1.22
N PHE A 164 -5.76 5.89 0.76
CA PHE A 164 -5.92 5.12 -0.46
C PHE A 164 -6.02 6.03 -1.68
N ASP A 165 -5.27 5.70 -2.72
CA ASP A 165 -5.48 6.32 -4.02
C ASP A 165 -6.88 6.02 -4.58
N THR A 166 -7.26 6.76 -5.61
CA THR A 166 -8.55 6.60 -6.30
C THR A 166 -8.81 5.16 -6.73
N TYR A 167 -7.79 4.47 -7.24
CA TYR A 167 -7.91 3.10 -7.75
C TYR A 167 -8.28 2.13 -6.62
N ILE A 168 -7.59 2.23 -5.48
CA ILE A 168 -7.87 1.39 -4.31
C ILE A 168 -9.22 1.77 -3.69
N LEU A 169 -9.59 3.06 -3.66
CA LEU A 169 -10.91 3.49 -3.21
C LEU A 169 -12.05 2.89 -4.05
N PHE A 170 -11.90 2.82 -5.38
CA PHE A 170 -12.88 2.14 -6.24
C PHE A 170 -13.00 0.65 -5.91
N ASN A 171 -11.88 -0.02 -5.66
CA ASN A 171 -11.89 -1.40 -5.20
C ASN A 171 -12.56 -1.52 -3.82
N ILE A 172 -12.26 -0.65 -2.87
CA ILE A 172 -12.93 -0.63 -1.56
C ILE A 172 -14.44 -0.47 -1.72
N ASN A 173 -14.92 0.41 -2.60
CA ASN A 173 -16.35 0.53 -2.89
C ASN A 173 -16.96 -0.78 -3.41
N ASN A 174 -16.27 -1.48 -4.31
CA ASN A 174 -16.69 -2.79 -4.79
C ASN A 174 -16.64 -3.85 -3.69
N LEU A 175 -15.64 -3.82 -2.81
CA LEU A 175 -15.57 -4.69 -1.63
C LEU A 175 -16.77 -4.48 -0.71
N ILE A 176 -17.12 -3.23 -0.42
CA ILE A 176 -18.28 -2.88 0.41
C ILE A 176 -19.55 -3.46 -0.20
N LYS A 177 -19.77 -3.26 -1.51
CA LYS A 177 -20.92 -3.82 -2.22
C LYS A 177 -20.95 -5.35 -2.16
N ILE A 178 -19.81 -6.02 -2.38
CA ILE A 178 -19.68 -7.49 -2.26
C ILE A 178 -20.06 -7.94 -0.86
N MET A 179 -19.54 -7.28 0.17
CA MET A 179 -19.81 -7.63 1.56
C MET A 179 -21.28 -7.41 1.94
N LYS A 180 -21.90 -6.31 1.48
CA LYS A 180 -23.33 -6.06 1.67
C LYS A 180 -24.22 -7.06 0.95
N ASN A 181 -23.82 -7.51 -0.24
CA ASN A 181 -24.53 -8.56 -0.96
C ASN A 181 -24.41 -9.92 -0.25
N ILE A 182 -23.25 -10.23 0.33
CA ILE A 182 -23.05 -11.46 1.12
C ILE A 182 -23.79 -11.40 2.45
N LYS A 183 -23.78 -10.24 3.13
CA LYS A 183 -24.38 -10.05 4.45
C LYS A 183 -24.89 -8.62 4.63
N ILE A 184 -26.18 -8.44 4.36
CA ILE A 184 -26.88 -7.14 4.33
C ILE A 184 -26.86 -6.39 5.68
N ASP A 185 -26.85 -7.13 6.80
CA ASP A 185 -26.88 -6.59 8.17
C ASP A 185 -25.49 -6.22 8.72
N THR A 186 -24.42 -6.38 7.93
CA THR A 186 -23.08 -5.94 8.32
C THR A 186 -23.00 -4.42 8.32
N TYR A 187 -22.52 -3.80 9.41
CA TYR A 187 -22.31 -2.36 9.46
C TYR A 187 -20.98 -1.94 8.85
N ILE A 188 -20.99 -0.91 8.01
CA ILE A 188 -19.80 -0.38 7.33
C ILE A 188 -19.42 0.97 7.94
N TYR A 189 -18.21 1.06 8.47
CA TYR A 189 -17.67 2.30 9.04
C TYR A 189 -16.49 2.78 8.21
N LEU A 190 -16.61 4.00 7.70
CA LEU A 190 -15.62 4.66 6.85
C LEU A 190 -14.99 5.79 7.64
N LEU A 191 -13.74 5.62 8.05
CA LEU A 191 -13.02 6.62 8.85
C LEU A 191 -12.04 7.37 7.94
N SER A 192 -12.19 8.69 7.85
CA SER A 192 -11.35 9.53 7.00
C SER A 192 -11.04 10.85 7.69
N ALA A 193 -9.89 11.44 7.37
CA ALA A 193 -9.61 12.82 7.78
C ALA A 193 -10.22 13.86 6.82
N THR A 194 -10.54 13.49 5.59
CA THR A 194 -10.97 14.41 4.52
C THR A 194 -12.21 13.90 3.77
N ILE A 195 -12.84 14.81 3.00
CA ILE A 195 -14.20 14.68 2.46
C ILE A 195 -14.26 14.13 1.01
N GLU A 196 -13.13 13.96 0.33
CA GLU A 196 -13.08 13.56 -1.09
C GLU A 196 -13.35 12.07 -1.33
N LEU A 197 -14.39 11.54 -0.68
CA LEU A 197 -14.94 10.21 -0.99
C LEU A 197 -16.11 10.30 -1.95
N LYS A 198 -16.69 11.49 -2.18
CA LYS A 198 -17.97 11.65 -2.92
C LYS A 198 -17.92 11.12 -4.35
N ASP A 199 -16.74 11.15 -4.97
CA ASP A 199 -16.55 10.73 -6.36
C ASP A 199 -16.47 9.21 -6.52
N VAL A 200 -16.35 8.47 -5.40
CA VAL A 200 -16.22 7.01 -5.36
C VAL A 200 -17.31 6.36 -4.52
N ILE A 201 -17.63 6.95 -3.37
CA ILE A 201 -18.59 6.47 -2.39
C ILE A 201 -19.73 7.49 -2.31
N ASN A 202 -20.95 7.01 -2.55
CA ASN A 202 -22.16 7.82 -2.48
C ASN A 202 -22.46 8.19 -1.01
N PRO A 203 -22.30 9.47 -0.58
CA PRO A 203 -22.46 9.82 0.83
C PRO A 203 -23.89 9.70 1.33
N SER A 204 -24.89 9.66 0.45
CA SER A 204 -26.30 9.54 0.82
C SER A 204 -26.66 8.17 1.41
N GLU A 205 -25.81 7.15 1.21
CA GLU A 205 -25.96 5.82 1.77
C GLU A 205 -25.47 5.73 3.22
N TYR A 206 -24.86 6.80 3.75
CA TYR A 206 -24.17 6.78 5.04
C TYR A 206 -24.65 7.91 5.96
N VAL A 207 -24.62 7.62 7.25
CA VAL A 207 -24.68 8.65 8.29
C VAL A 207 -23.31 9.35 8.34
N ILE A 208 -23.28 10.65 8.07
CA ILE A 208 -22.06 11.44 8.13
C ILE A 208 -21.92 12.04 9.54
N ILE A 209 -20.76 11.84 10.15
CA ILE A 209 -20.38 12.42 11.45
C ILE A 209 -19.09 13.20 11.25
N ASP A 210 -19.12 14.49 11.58
CA ASP A 210 -17.96 15.37 11.51
C ASP A 210 -17.34 15.54 12.91
N GLY A 211 -16.10 15.10 13.06
CA GLY A 211 -15.25 15.35 14.20
C GLY A 211 -14.36 16.56 13.98
N VAL A 212 -14.12 17.27 15.08
CA VAL A 212 -13.31 18.48 15.10
C VAL A 212 -12.02 18.14 15.85
N SER A 213 -10.88 18.59 15.34
CA SER A 213 -9.62 18.55 16.09
C SER A 213 -9.10 19.96 16.32
N LYS A 214 -8.26 20.12 17.36
CA LYS A 214 -7.49 21.35 17.57
C LYS A 214 -6.37 21.44 16.53
N THR A 215 -6.68 21.83 15.30
CA THR A 215 -5.67 22.23 14.31
C THR A 215 -5.50 23.73 14.39
N ARG A 216 -4.27 24.18 14.70
CA ARG A 216 -3.91 25.60 14.64
C ARG A 216 -3.61 25.99 13.20
N GLU A 217 -3.68 27.28 12.90
CA GLU A 217 -3.19 27.79 11.63
C GLU A 217 -1.67 27.59 11.52
N ILE A 218 -1.21 27.29 10.31
CA ILE A 218 0.20 27.03 9.99
C ILE A 218 0.65 28.11 9.02
N GLN A 219 1.82 28.69 9.26
CA GLN A 219 2.42 29.63 8.33
C GLN A 219 2.86 28.88 7.08
N VAL A 220 2.46 29.34 5.89
CA VAL A 220 2.79 28.67 4.63
C VAL A 220 3.61 29.57 3.73
N SER A 221 4.49 28.96 2.94
CA SER A 221 5.19 29.64 1.85
C SER A 221 5.59 28.66 0.76
N GLY A 222 5.66 29.15 -0.47
CA GLY A 222 6.21 28.45 -1.62
C GLY A 222 7.57 29.03 -2.00
N GLN A 223 8.55 28.18 -2.27
CA GLN A 223 9.89 28.56 -2.72
C GLN A 223 10.16 27.95 -4.09
N GLU A 224 10.53 28.80 -5.05
CA GLU A 224 10.94 28.35 -6.37
C GLU A 224 12.34 27.75 -6.27
N LEU A 225 12.43 26.43 -6.43
CA LEU A 225 13.69 25.71 -6.33
C LEU A 225 13.62 24.41 -7.16
N ASP A 226 14.59 24.23 -8.05
CA ASP A 226 14.85 22.91 -8.64
C ASP A 226 15.43 21.99 -7.58
N TYR A 227 14.55 21.35 -6.81
CA TYR A 227 14.92 20.41 -5.78
C TYR A 227 15.56 19.15 -6.37
N PHE A 228 15.38 18.81 -7.66
CA PHE A 228 16.02 17.63 -8.25
C PHE A 228 17.55 17.71 -8.17
N ASN A 229 18.11 18.91 -8.23
CA ASN A 229 19.52 19.16 -7.96
C ASN A 229 19.77 19.31 -6.44
N TYR A 230 20.39 18.30 -5.83
CA TYR A 230 20.67 18.29 -4.39
C TYR A 230 21.56 19.46 -3.91
N LYS A 231 22.41 20.03 -4.78
CA LYS A 231 23.23 21.21 -4.44
C LYS A 231 22.36 22.44 -4.20
N ASN A 232 21.31 22.64 -5.00
CA ASN A 232 20.36 23.73 -4.82
C ASN A 232 19.63 23.60 -3.49
N VAL A 233 19.27 22.38 -3.09
CA VAL A 233 18.63 22.09 -1.80
C VAL A 233 19.58 22.38 -0.63
N ILE A 234 20.84 21.97 -0.73
CA ILE A 234 21.87 22.27 0.29
C ILE A 234 22.01 23.77 0.46
N ASP A 235 22.27 24.50 -0.63
CA ASP A 235 22.41 25.95 -0.62
C ASP A 235 21.18 26.64 -0.02
N PHE A 236 19.98 26.16 -0.37
CA PHE A 236 18.72 26.67 0.16
C PHE A 236 18.62 26.47 1.68
N LEU A 237 18.93 25.26 2.18
CA LEU A 237 18.86 24.96 3.60
C LEU A 237 19.87 25.78 4.41
N GLU A 238 21.09 25.94 3.91
CA GLU A 238 22.14 26.72 4.57
C GLU A 238 21.82 28.22 4.56
N LYS A 239 21.48 28.81 3.40
CA LYS A 239 21.20 30.24 3.27
C LYS A 239 20.01 30.69 4.12
N ASN A 240 19.04 29.81 4.34
CA ASN A 240 17.84 30.10 5.14
C ASN A 240 17.97 29.65 6.60
N ASN A 241 19.15 29.19 7.04
CA ASN A 241 19.39 28.67 8.40
C ASN A 241 18.44 27.52 8.81
N LEU A 242 18.08 26.65 7.85
CA LEU A 242 17.15 25.53 8.02
C LEU A 242 17.88 24.22 8.37
N THR A 243 18.83 24.29 9.30
CA THR A 243 19.69 23.14 9.70
C THR A 243 19.36 22.58 11.08
N LYS A 244 18.37 23.15 11.79
CA LYS A 244 17.88 22.71 13.11
C LYS A 244 16.36 22.88 13.22
N ASP A 245 15.71 22.00 13.98
CA ASP A 245 14.26 21.94 14.16
C ASP A 245 13.46 21.85 12.85
N VAL A 246 14.09 21.29 11.82
CA VAL A 246 13.53 21.13 10.47
C VAL A 246 13.36 19.66 10.12
N ILE A 247 12.19 19.31 9.60
CA ILE A 247 12.00 18.06 8.86
C ILE A 247 11.94 18.39 7.38
N TYR A 248 12.75 17.70 6.58
CA TYR A 248 12.76 17.79 5.12
C TYR A 248 12.19 16.50 4.53
N VAL A 249 11.08 16.61 3.78
CA VAL A 249 10.41 15.47 3.15
C VAL A 249 10.83 15.35 1.69
N CYS A 250 11.53 14.25 1.38
CA CYS A 250 11.97 13.88 0.04
C CYS A 250 10.95 12.96 -0.66
N ASN A 251 10.86 13.08 -1.99
CA ASN A 251 10.06 12.17 -2.82
C ASN A 251 10.73 10.80 -3.04
N SER A 252 12.02 10.64 -2.72
CA SER A 252 12.71 9.35 -2.83
C SER A 252 13.73 9.10 -1.71
N VAL A 253 13.95 7.82 -1.41
CA VAL A 253 14.90 7.38 -0.37
C VAL A 253 16.35 7.70 -0.74
N ASP A 254 16.73 7.50 -2.01
CA ASP A 254 18.09 7.84 -2.49
C ASP A 254 18.42 9.32 -2.27
N ARG A 255 17.46 10.22 -2.50
CA ARG A 255 17.62 11.65 -2.23
C ARG A 255 17.79 11.95 -0.75
N ALA A 256 16.94 11.36 0.10
CA ALA A 256 17.05 11.52 1.56
C ALA A 256 18.43 11.09 2.07
N ILE A 257 18.95 9.95 1.59
CA ILE A 257 20.28 9.44 1.95
C ILE A 257 21.39 10.39 1.46
N ARG A 258 21.31 10.88 0.21
CA ARG A 258 22.32 11.80 -0.34
C ARG A 258 22.39 13.12 0.42
N LEU A 259 21.23 13.71 0.74
CA LEU A 259 21.16 14.94 1.51
C LEU A 259 21.66 14.71 2.94
N HIS A 260 21.24 13.63 3.60
CA HIS A 260 21.71 13.26 4.93
C HIS A 260 23.24 13.17 5.02
N LYS A 261 23.90 12.56 4.04
CA LYS A 261 25.37 12.44 3.98
C LYS A 261 26.12 13.78 3.95
N PHE A 262 25.45 14.86 3.54
CA PHE A 262 26.07 16.20 3.49
C PHE A 262 26.05 16.90 4.86
N PHE A 263 25.12 16.54 5.75
CA PHE A 263 24.94 17.20 7.04
C PHE A 263 25.32 16.25 8.19
N GLU A 264 26.52 16.40 8.75
CA GLU A 264 27.13 15.48 9.75
C GLU A 264 26.30 15.25 11.03
N ASN A 265 25.34 16.10 11.34
CA ASN A 265 24.45 15.98 12.51
C ASN A 265 22.98 15.83 12.15
N SER A 266 22.67 15.56 10.88
CA SER A 266 21.29 15.31 10.48
C SER A 266 20.82 13.93 10.92
N ALA A 267 19.51 13.77 11.03
CA ALA A 267 18.86 12.48 11.20
C ALA A 267 18.26 12.02 9.87
N ILE A 268 18.07 10.71 9.72
CA ILE A 268 17.35 10.13 8.60
C ILE A 268 16.23 9.23 9.10
N LEU A 269 15.02 9.40 8.57
CA LEU A 269 13.84 8.59 8.89
C LEU A 269 13.24 8.01 7.61
N ILE A 270 13.68 6.82 7.23
CA ILE A 270 13.24 6.11 6.01
C ILE A 270 12.75 4.69 6.35
N GLY A 271 12.32 3.91 5.35
CA GLY A 271 11.80 2.56 5.59
C GLY A 271 12.88 1.63 6.14
N LYS A 272 12.51 0.73 7.08
CA LYS A 272 13.44 -0.17 7.80
C LYS A 272 14.42 -0.92 6.89
N THR A 273 13.96 -1.35 5.71
CA THR A 273 14.77 -2.09 4.72
C THR A 273 15.95 -1.30 4.16
N TRP A 274 15.90 0.03 4.23
CA TRP A 274 16.91 0.93 3.67
C TRP A 274 18.01 1.29 4.66
N TYR A 275 17.89 0.86 5.92
CA TYR A 275 19.01 0.92 6.86
C TYR A 275 19.94 -0.25 6.58
N GLU A 276 21.22 0.05 6.40
CA GLU A 276 22.27 -0.97 6.33
C GLU A 276 22.54 -1.49 7.75
N GLU A 277 22.75 -2.80 7.89
CA GLU A 277 23.28 -3.36 9.13
C GLU A 277 24.78 -3.08 9.14
N GLU A 278 25.26 -2.37 10.16
CA GLU A 278 26.70 -2.24 10.43
C GLU A 278 27.03 -3.17 11.60
N ASP A 279 28.28 -3.60 11.70
CA ASP A 279 28.72 -4.67 12.61
C ASP A 279 28.32 -4.45 14.09
N ASP A 280 28.07 -3.21 14.52
CA ASP A 280 27.77 -2.84 15.90
C ASP A 280 26.32 -2.37 16.17
N LEU A 281 25.48 -2.18 15.15
CA LEU A 281 24.11 -1.66 15.35
C LEU A 281 23.08 -2.34 14.42
N SER A 282 22.03 -2.86 15.04
CA SER A 282 20.84 -3.32 14.33
C SER A 282 20.10 -2.15 13.67
N ARG A 283 19.29 -2.48 12.65
CA ARG A 283 18.42 -1.49 11.97
C ARG A 283 17.48 -0.77 12.95
N GLU A 284 16.98 -1.48 13.96
CA GLU A 284 16.05 -0.93 14.94
C GLU A 284 16.73 0.09 15.85
N GLU A 285 17.97 -0.19 16.26
CA GLU A 285 18.78 0.75 17.05
C GLU A 285 19.09 2.01 16.25
N LYS A 286 19.44 1.89 14.96
CA LYS A 286 19.65 3.05 14.07
C LYS A 286 18.38 3.90 13.90
N ILE A 287 17.22 3.27 13.73
CA ILE A 287 15.94 4.00 13.65
C ILE A 287 15.68 4.75 14.95
N LYS A 288 15.91 4.10 16.11
CA LYS A 288 15.72 4.71 17.42
C LYS A 288 16.67 5.90 17.64
N GLU A 289 17.94 5.75 17.28
CA GLU A 289 18.93 6.83 17.36
C GLU A 289 18.53 8.03 16.50
N ASN A 290 18.11 7.79 15.25
CA ASN A 290 17.65 8.85 14.36
C ASN A 290 16.37 9.52 14.85
N LEU A 291 15.44 8.76 15.43
CA LEU A 291 14.24 9.30 16.04
C LEU A 291 14.58 10.18 17.26
N ASP A 292 15.55 9.78 18.07
CA ASP A 292 16.01 10.56 19.20
C ASP A 292 16.75 11.84 18.76
N LYS A 293 17.57 11.78 17.70
CA LYS A 293 18.18 12.97 17.08
C LYS A 293 17.10 13.93 16.55
N CYS A 294 16.09 13.40 15.87
CA CYS A 294 14.96 14.18 15.38
C CYS A 294 14.21 14.88 16.52
N LYS A 295 13.92 14.16 17.62
CA LYS A 295 13.28 14.74 18.82
C LYS A 295 14.13 15.82 19.50
N LYS A 296 15.46 15.75 19.39
CA LYS A 296 16.41 16.76 19.87
C LYS A 296 16.57 17.96 18.92
N GLY A 297 15.82 18.02 17.82
CA GLY A 297 15.84 19.15 16.89
C GLY A 297 16.89 19.06 15.78
N ALA A 298 17.39 17.87 15.45
CA ALA A 298 18.25 17.71 14.28
C ALA A 298 17.48 17.97 12.97
N LEU A 299 18.15 18.54 11.96
CA LEU A 299 17.66 18.49 10.58
C LEU A 299 17.41 17.03 10.20
N THR A 300 16.17 16.70 9.89
CA THR A 300 15.77 15.31 9.65
C THR A 300 15.29 15.13 8.23
N PHE A 301 15.98 14.28 7.45
CA PHE A 301 15.55 13.90 6.12
C PHE A 301 14.65 12.67 6.18
N THR A 302 13.52 12.71 5.49
CA THR A 302 12.54 11.64 5.50
C THR A 302 11.83 11.49 4.16
N THR A 303 10.97 10.49 4.04
CA THR A 303 10.17 10.22 2.84
C THR A 303 8.70 10.01 3.24
N SER A 304 7.93 9.23 2.48
CA SER A 304 6.56 8.85 2.81
C SER A 304 6.40 8.20 4.19
N VAL A 305 7.46 7.66 4.79
CA VAL A 305 7.43 7.11 6.16
C VAL A 305 6.99 8.15 7.20
N PHE A 306 7.36 9.41 7.00
CA PHE A 306 6.93 10.52 7.86
C PHE A 306 5.42 10.69 7.92
N ARG A 307 4.73 10.34 6.82
CA ARG A 307 3.26 10.42 6.73
C ARG A 307 2.59 9.36 7.61
N GLN A 308 3.28 8.28 7.95
CA GLN A 308 2.73 7.07 8.60
C GLN A 308 2.56 7.18 10.13
N GLY A 309 2.53 8.39 10.70
CA GLY A 309 2.08 8.56 12.08
C GLY A 309 3.16 8.67 13.14
N ILE A 310 4.41 8.97 12.76
CA ILE A 310 5.46 9.25 13.76
C ILE A 310 5.06 10.52 14.54
N ASP A 311 4.89 10.38 15.86
CA ASP A 311 4.55 11.51 16.74
C ASP A 311 5.80 12.36 17.02
N ILE A 312 6.07 13.30 16.12
CA ILE A 312 7.13 14.29 16.27
C ILE A 312 6.48 15.68 16.29
N GLY A 313 6.78 16.46 17.32
CA GLY A 313 6.40 17.88 17.35
C GLY A 313 7.33 18.68 16.44
N ILE A 314 6.78 19.30 15.40
CA ILE A 314 7.57 19.96 14.34
C ILE A 314 7.34 21.45 14.39
N LYS A 315 8.44 22.21 14.28
CA LYS A 315 8.39 23.66 14.13
C LYS A 315 8.43 24.06 12.66
N THR A 316 9.36 23.49 11.89
CA THR A 316 9.48 23.81 10.46
C THR A 316 9.48 22.53 9.63
N LEU A 317 8.61 22.50 8.63
CA LEU A 317 8.51 21.42 7.67
C LEU A 317 8.84 21.97 6.28
N VAL A 318 9.86 21.40 5.64
CA VAL A 318 10.20 21.64 4.24
C VAL A 318 9.81 20.41 3.45
N THR A 319 9.11 20.56 2.34
CA THR A 319 8.74 19.43 1.49
C THR A 319 9.07 19.72 0.03
N GLU A 320 9.57 18.69 -0.66
CA GLU A 320 9.49 18.63 -2.12
C GLU A 320 8.01 18.59 -2.54
N GLU A 321 7.73 18.99 -3.78
CA GLU A 321 6.38 18.95 -4.31
C GLU A 321 5.81 17.52 -4.21
N PRO A 322 4.74 17.30 -3.43
CA PRO A 322 4.16 15.96 -3.25
C PRO A 322 3.60 15.44 -4.58
N PRO A 323 3.61 14.12 -4.84
CA PRO A 323 3.15 13.58 -6.11
C PRO A 323 1.61 13.62 -6.27
N ASN A 324 0.87 13.72 -5.17
CA ASN A 324 -0.60 13.77 -5.18
C ASN A 324 -1.14 14.63 -4.01
N LEU A 325 -2.42 14.99 -4.11
CA LEU A 325 -3.12 15.82 -3.12
C LEU A 325 -3.02 15.25 -1.70
N GLN A 326 -3.23 13.94 -1.62
CA GLN A 326 -3.28 13.21 -0.37
C GLN A 326 -1.96 13.30 0.42
N ASP A 327 -0.86 13.12 -0.30
CA ASP A 327 0.49 13.26 0.21
C ASP A 327 0.77 14.67 0.70
N ALA A 328 0.27 15.69 0.00
CA ALA A 328 0.37 17.08 0.43
C ALA A 328 -0.38 17.32 1.75
N ILE A 329 -1.63 16.87 1.84
CA ILE A 329 -2.49 17.05 3.02
C ILE A 329 -1.90 16.34 4.23
N GLN A 330 -1.40 15.11 4.07
CA GLN A 330 -0.81 14.36 5.17
C GLN A 330 0.49 14.99 5.65
N THR A 331 1.35 15.40 4.71
CA THR A 331 2.59 16.10 5.04
C THR A 331 2.29 17.39 5.79
N PHE A 332 1.34 18.19 5.29
CA PHE A 332 0.87 19.41 5.94
C PHE A 332 0.28 19.15 7.34
N GLY A 333 -0.55 18.12 7.50
CA GLY A 333 -1.19 17.78 8.78
C GLY A 333 -0.23 17.30 9.88
N ARG A 334 1.04 17.01 9.56
CA ARG A 334 2.08 16.76 10.56
C ARG A 334 2.71 18.06 11.08
N CYS A 335 2.60 19.14 10.31
CA CYS A 335 2.90 20.50 10.76
C CYS A 335 1.70 21.02 11.58
N GLY A 336 1.91 21.86 12.60
CA GLY A 336 0.80 22.50 13.36
C GLY A 336 0.46 21.92 14.74
N ARG A 337 1.26 20.98 15.27
CA ARG A 337 1.17 20.53 16.67
C ARG A 337 1.81 21.52 17.66
N ARG A 338 2.74 22.38 17.19
CA ARG A 338 3.42 23.41 17.98
C ARG A 338 2.93 24.82 17.59
N GLU A 339 3.10 25.77 18.51
CA GLU A 339 2.90 27.20 18.20
C GLU A 339 3.91 27.67 17.15
N ASN A 340 3.43 28.53 16.23
CA ASN A 340 4.24 29.12 15.17
C ASN A 340 4.92 28.08 14.26
N SER A 341 4.17 27.06 13.86
CA SER A 341 4.65 26.07 12.90
C SER A 341 4.71 26.67 11.48
N THR A 342 5.76 26.35 10.73
CA THR A 342 5.99 26.83 9.36
C THR A 342 6.06 25.66 8.39
N PHE A 343 5.35 25.78 7.27
CA PHE A 343 5.33 24.85 6.14
C PHE A 343 5.92 25.54 4.90
N ILE A 344 6.98 24.98 4.34
CA ILE A 344 7.66 25.50 3.16
C ILE A 344 7.62 24.43 2.08
N MET A 345 7.06 24.76 0.91
CA MET A 345 7.03 23.85 -0.22
C MET A 345 7.99 24.31 -1.32
N LEU A 346 8.83 23.39 -1.76
CA LEU A 346 9.73 23.57 -2.90
C LEU A 346 9.00 23.13 -4.17
N THR A 347 8.71 24.07 -5.07
CA THR A 347 7.99 23.77 -6.33
C THR A 347 8.44 24.71 -7.44
N ASN A 348 8.37 24.22 -8.68
CA ASN A 348 8.58 25.03 -9.88
C ASN A 348 7.26 25.46 -10.53
N ARG A 349 6.10 25.13 -9.93
CA ARG A 349 4.78 25.48 -10.45
C ARG A 349 4.42 26.91 -10.03
N SER A 350 4.60 27.87 -10.94
CA SER A 350 4.29 29.29 -10.71
C SER A 350 2.90 29.56 -10.10
N PRO A 351 1.78 28.94 -10.55
CA PRO A 351 0.47 29.17 -9.94
C PRO A 351 0.41 28.80 -8.45
N LEU A 352 1.03 27.68 -8.08
CA LEU A 352 1.03 27.17 -6.71
C LEU A 352 1.93 28.00 -5.79
N LEU A 353 3.05 28.53 -6.32
CA LEU A 353 3.91 29.50 -5.62
C LEU A 353 3.14 30.78 -5.27
N VAL A 354 2.44 31.36 -6.26
CA VAL A 354 1.67 32.60 -6.07
C VAL A 354 0.61 32.39 -5.01
N GLU A 355 -0.13 31.29 -5.09
CA GLU A 355 -1.25 31.03 -4.19
C GLU A 355 -0.78 30.72 -2.75
N LEU A 356 0.31 29.96 -2.57
CA LEU A 356 0.94 29.77 -1.26
C LEU A 356 1.47 31.08 -0.67
N ASN A 357 2.17 31.89 -1.47
CA ASN A 357 2.78 33.14 -0.99
C ASN A 357 1.76 34.29 -0.82
N SER A 358 0.55 34.15 -1.37
CA SER A 358 -0.55 35.10 -1.15
C SER A 358 -1.15 35.02 0.26
N LYS A 359 -0.91 33.91 0.98
CA LYS A 359 -1.44 33.66 2.32
C LYS A 359 -0.30 33.58 3.33
N THR A 360 -0.44 34.28 4.45
CA THR A 360 0.56 34.25 5.54
C THR A 360 0.39 33.03 6.44
N SER A 361 -0.85 32.59 6.66
CA SER A 361 -1.21 31.39 7.38
C SER A 361 -2.43 30.73 6.75
N VAL A 362 -2.56 29.41 6.90
CA VAL A 362 -3.74 28.66 6.48
C VAL A 362 -4.11 27.61 7.52
N SER A 363 -5.42 27.39 7.66
CA SER A 363 -5.95 26.20 8.29
C SER A 363 -5.80 24.98 7.38
N ARG A 364 -5.93 23.77 7.96
CA ARG A 364 -5.92 22.52 7.18
C ARG A 364 -7.00 22.49 6.09
N LYS A 365 -8.21 22.94 6.41
CA LYS A 365 -9.32 22.97 5.44
C LYS A 365 -9.00 23.90 4.26
N GLU A 366 -8.46 25.08 4.53
CA GLU A 366 -8.05 26.01 3.47
C GLU A 366 -6.89 25.46 2.63
N PHE A 367 -5.96 24.73 3.25
CA PHE A 367 -4.88 24.06 2.53
C PHE A 367 -5.42 22.97 1.59
N GLU A 368 -6.37 22.14 2.07
CA GLU A 368 -7.05 21.12 1.27
C GLU A 368 -7.77 21.73 0.06
N GLU A 369 -8.55 22.80 0.26
CA GLU A 369 -9.26 23.52 -0.80
C GLU A 369 -8.32 24.21 -1.81
N LEU A 370 -7.15 24.65 -1.35
CA LEU A 370 -6.13 25.29 -2.18
C LEU A 370 -5.45 24.26 -3.09
N PHE A 371 -5.04 23.12 -2.53
CA PHE A 371 -4.29 22.09 -3.24
C PHE A 371 -5.17 21.23 -4.14
N SER A 372 -6.44 21.01 -3.82
CA SER A 372 -7.33 20.18 -4.65
C SER A 372 -7.36 20.68 -6.10
N LYS A 373 -7.41 21.99 -6.32
CA LYS A 373 -7.35 22.62 -7.66
C LYS A 373 -6.13 22.24 -8.51
N TYR A 374 -5.00 21.94 -7.86
CA TYR A 374 -3.71 21.70 -8.52
C TYR A 374 -3.33 20.22 -8.61
N PHE A 375 -4.00 19.36 -7.83
CA PHE A 375 -3.70 17.95 -7.71
C PHE A 375 -4.85 17.03 -8.14
N THR A 376 -6.00 17.54 -8.57
CA THR A 376 -7.01 16.73 -9.25
C THR A 376 -6.42 16.12 -10.52
N PRO A 377 -6.30 14.78 -10.62
CA PRO A 377 -5.75 14.17 -11.83
C PRO A 377 -6.66 14.49 -13.01
N HIS A 378 -6.11 15.08 -14.08
CA HIS A 378 -6.81 15.19 -15.37
C HIS A 378 -7.26 13.82 -15.90
N GLU A 379 -6.65 12.73 -15.42
CA GLU A 379 -6.89 11.35 -15.82
C GLU A 379 -7.90 10.60 -14.92
N TYR A 380 -8.55 11.27 -13.95
CA TYR A 380 -9.46 10.61 -13.00
C TYR A 380 -10.54 9.76 -13.68
N GLU A 381 -11.19 10.31 -14.72
CA GLU A 381 -12.21 9.58 -15.47
C GLU A 381 -11.62 8.40 -16.26
N ASN A 382 -10.42 8.53 -16.80
CA ASN A 382 -9.74 7.45 -17.51
C ASN A 382 -9.36 6.31 -16.55
N LEU A 383 -8.88 6.63 -15.35
CA LEU A 383 -8.57 5.63 -14.31
C LEU A 383 -9.84 4.87 -13.88
N LYS A 384 -10.96 5.58 -13.73
CA LYS A 384 -12.26 4.99 -13.41
C LYS A 384 -12.74 4.01 -14.50
N LYS A 385 -12.67 4.40 -15.77
CA LYS A 385 -12.99 3.53 -16.90
C LYS A 385 -12.07 2.31 -16.96
N MET A 386 -10.77 2.49 -16.77
CA MET A 386 -9.81 1.38 -16.75
C MET A 386 -10.12 0.39 -15.62
N MET A 387 -10.53 0.89 -14.45
CA MET A 387 -10.96 0.04 -13.33
C MET A 387 -12.23 -0.74 -13.64
N ASN A 388 -13.23 -0.09 -14.22
CA ASN A 388 -14.45 -0.75 -14.70
C ASN A 388 -14.14 -1.91 -15.66
N ALA A 389 -13.24 -1.64 -16.61
CA ALA A 389 -12.74 -2.61 -17.57
C ALA A 389 -12.01 -3.79 -16.89
N MET A 390 -11.18 -3.52 -15.87
CA MET A 390 -10.49 -4.56 -15.08
C MET A 390 -11.47 -5.46 -14.33
N TRP A 391 -12.51 -4.90 -13.69
CA TRP A 391 -13.54 -5.70 -13.01
C TRP A 391 -14.34 -6.56 -13.98
N TYR A 392 -14.71 -6.02 -15.14
CA TYR A 392 -15.40 -6.80 -16.17
C TYR A 392 -14.52 -7.93 -16.72
N LYS A 393 -13.21 -7.68 -16.90
CA LYS A 393 -12.24 -8.72 -17.26
C LYS A 393 -12.13 -9.79 -16.17
N LEU A 394 -12.03 -9.39 -14.91
CA LEU A 394 -11.98 -10.32 -13.76
C LEU A 394 -13.23 -11.21 -13.75
N TYR A 395 -14.41 -10.62 -13.94
CA TYR A 395 -15.66 -11.35 -14.08
C TYR A 395 -15.62 -12.37 -15.23
N ASN A 396 -15.14 -11.99 -16.41
CA ASN A 396 -15.09 -12.87 -17.58
C ASN A 396 -14.08 -14.02 -17.42
N THR A 397 -13.02 -13.81 -16.63
CA THR A 397 -11.86 -14.72 -16.57
C THR A 397 -11.82 -15.58 -15.32
N THR A 398 -12.60 -15.27 -14.30
CA THR A 398 -12.56 -15.96 -13.00
C THR A 398 -13.89 -16.63 -12.64
N ARG A 399 -13.86 -17.54 -11.68
CA ARG A 399 -15.07 -18.17 -11.10
C ARG A 399 -15.86 -17.23 -10.18
N LEU A 400 -15.54 -15.94 -10.17
CA LEU A 400 -16.16 -14.95 -9.29
C LEU A 400 -17.54 -14.52 -9.76
N LYS A 401 -18.00 -15.02 -10.91
CA LYS A 401 -19.29 -14.70 -11.54
C LYS A 401 -20.41 -14.53 -10.52
N GLU A 402 -20.64 -15.56 -9.69
CA GLU A 402 -21.71 -15.60 -8.69
C GLU A 402 -21.64 -14.47 -7.63
N TYR A 403 -20.48 -13.87 -7.39
CA TYR A 403 -20.27 -12.85 -6.36
C TYR A 403 -20.11 -11.44 -6.90
N VAL A 404 -19.85 -11.27 -8.19
CA VAL A 404 -19.54 -9.95 -8.77
C VAL A 404 -20.43 -9.61 -9.96
N GLU A 405 -21.25 -10.54 -10.46
CA GLU A 405 -22.20 -10.29 -11.56
C GLU A 405 -23.12 -9.11 -11.25
N PHE A 406 -23.56 -8.99 -9.99
CA PHE A 406 -24.42 -7.88 -9.56
C PHE A 406 -23.72 -6.50 -9.57
N LEU A 407 -22.38 -6.47 -9.58
CA LEU A 407 -21.62 -5.22 -9.72
C LEU A 407 -21.60 -4.71 -11.16
N LEU A 408 -21.83 -5.60 -12.13
CA LEU A 408 -21.69 -5.26 -13.53
C LEU A 408 -22.83 -4.40 -14.03
N ASN A 409 -22.48 -3.49 -14.93
CA ASN A 409 -23.43 -2.67 -15.66
C ASN A 409 -22.92 -2.47 -17.10
N ASP A 410 -23.78 -1.91 -17.96
CA ASP A 410 -23.44 -1.68 -19.36
C ASP A 410 -22.25 -0.74 -19.53
N ILE A 411 -22.05 0.20 -18.60
CA ILE A 411 -20.89 1.11 -18.61
C ILE A 411 -19.61 0.30 -18.48
N MET A 412 -19.53 -0.64 -17.53
CA MET A 412 -18.34 -1.47 -17.33
C MET A 412 -18.04 -2.36 -18.51
N LYS A 413 -19.07 -2.86 -19.20
CA LYS A 413 -18.91 -3.63 -20.44
C LYS A 413 -18.35 -2.74 -21.56
N ASN A 414 -18.89 -1.54 -21.73
CA ASN A 414 -18.42 -0.60 -22.74
C ASN A 414 -16.97 -0.17 -22.47
N ASP A 415 -16.65 0.14 -21.21
CA ASP A 415 -15.28 0.45 -20.78
C ASP A 415 -14.35 -0.75 -21.02
N PHE A 416 -14.81 -1.98 -20.78
CA PHE A 416 -14.03 -3.17 -21.15
C PHE A 416 -13.76 -3.25 -22.64
N GLU A 417 -14.75 -3.06 -23.50
CA GLU A 417 -14.54 -3.08 -24.95
C GLU A 417 -13.58 -1.97 -25.41
N GLU A 418 -13.62 -0.79 -24.79
CA GLU A 418 -12.69 0.33 -25.02
C GLU A 418 -11.26 -0.02 -24.58
N PHE A 419 -11.09 -0.61 -23.39
CA PHE A 419 -9.79 -0.79 -22.75
C PHE A 419 -9.19 -2.20 -22.86
N LYS A 420 -9.91 -3.21 -23.37
CA LYS A 420 -9.50 -4.64 -23.33
C LYS A 420 -8.11 -4.93 -23.88
N GLU A 421 -7.63 -4.12 -24.82
CA GLU A 421 -6.30 -4.27 -25.41
C GLU A 421 -5.17 -3.74 -24.52
N TYR A 422 -5.48 -2.79 -23.64
CA TYR A 422 -4.57 -2.19 -22.66
C TYR A 422 -4.61 -2.90 -21.30
N LEU A 423 -5.67 -3.67 -21.01
CA LEU A 423 -5.81 -4.36 -19.74
C LEU A 423 -4.73 -5.43 -19.53
N PRO A 424 -4.13 -5.52 -18.32
CA PRO A 424 -3.10 -6.50 -18.01
C PRO A 424 -3.63 -7.90 -18.26
N ASP A 425 -2.99 -8.64 -19.15
CA ASP A 425 -3.35 -10.02 -19.45
C ASP A 425 -3.02 -10.87 -18.23
N LEU A 426 -4.03 -11.42 -17.56
CA LEU A 426 -3.87 -12.27 -16.37
C LEU A 426 -3.07 -13.55 -16.67
N SER A 427 -2.94 -13.93 -17.94
CA SER A 427 -2.05 -15.00 -18.40
C SER A 427 -0.59 -14.55 -18.58
N PHE A 428 -0.36 -13.23 -18.62
CA PHE A 428 0.94 -12.60 -18.72
C PHE A 428 1.55 -12.45 -17.33
N ARG A 429 2.21 -13.51 -16.89
CA ARG A 429 3.18 -13.42 -15.79
C ARG A 429 4.41 -12.69 -16.31
N GLU A 430 5.13 -11.97 -15.44
CA GLU A 430 6.52 -11.59 -15.73
C GLU A 430 7.20 -12.79 -16.38
N PRO A 431 7.88 -12.62 -17.53
CA PRO A 431 8.67 -13.69 -18.12
C PRO A 431 9.89 -13.94 -17.23
N VAL A 432 9.68 -14.63 -16.12
CA VAL A 432 10.72 -15.39 -15.47
C VAL A 432 10.70 -16.71 -16.20
N PRO A 433 11.67 -17.04 -17.07
CA PRO A 433 11.77 -18.40 -17.55
C PRO A 433 11.85 -19.28 -16.30
N ALA A 434 10.80 -20.03 -16.03
CA ALA A 434 10.67 -20.81 -14.81
C ALA A 434 10.32 -22.24 -15.21
N VAL A 435 10.90 -23.20 -14.49
CA VAL A 435 10.51 -24.60 -14.61
C VAL A 435 9.44 -24.83 -13.57
N GLN A 436 8.23 -25.22 -14.01
CA GLN A 436 7.15 -25.57 -13.11
C GLN A 436 7.41 -26.97 -12.55
N TYR A 437 7.44 -27.06 -11.22
CA TYR A 437 7.53 -28.28 -10.42
C TYR A 437 6.31 -28.32 -9.52
N ASP A 438 5.35 -29.21 -9.77
CA ASP A 438 4.10 -29.28 -9.01
C ASP A 438 3.50 -27.88 -8.77
N ASP A 439 3.45 -27.43 -7.51
CA ASP A 439 2.90 -26.15 -7.06
C ASP A 439 3.95 -25.00 -6.99
N LEU A 440 5.20 -25.27 -7.36
CA LEU A 440 6.36 -24.36 -7.26
C LEU A 440 6.90 -23.97 -8.64
N ALA A 441 7.37 -22.72 -8.74
CA ALA A 441 8.03 -22.18 -9.93
C ALA A 441 9.47 -21.77 -9.57
N ILE A 442 10.47 -22.41 -10.19
CA ILE A 442 11.90 -22.12 -9.96
C ILE A 442 12.47 -21.38 -11.15
N ASN A 443 13.23 -20.30 -10.91
CA ASN A 443 13.79 -19.43 -11.94
C ASN A 443 14.94 -20.12 -12.71
N LEU A 444 14.87 -20.16 -14.04
CA LEU A 444 15.89 -20.72 -14.94
C LEU A 444 17.25 -20.07 -14.71
N PHE A 445 17.31 -18.78 -14.42
CA PHE A 445 18.59 -18.10 -14.15
C PHE A 445 19.20 -18.49 -12.80
N GLU A 446 18.42 -18.99 -11.85
CA GLU A 446 18.96 -19.62 -10.63
C GLU A 446 19.59 -20.96 -10.95
N ILE A 447 18.96 -21.76 -11.81
CA ILE A 447 19.52 -23.04 -12.31
C ILE A 447 20.82 -22.80 -13.09
N LEU A 448 20.86 -21.77 -13.93
CA LEU A 448 22.05 -21.39 -14.71
C LEU A 448 23.16 -20.73 -13.89
N ARG A 449 22.86 -20.24 -12.68
CA ARG A 449 23.86 -19.65 -11.77
C ARG A 449 24.77 -20.71 -11.13
N PHE A 450 24.36 -21.97 -11.09
CA PHE A 450 25.17 -23.07 -10.58
C PHE A 450 25.88 -23.80 -11.73
N LYS A 451 27.21 -23.78 -11.70
CA LYS A 451 28.05 -24.43 -12.71
C LYS A 451 27.69 -25.92 -12.78
N ASP A 452 27.45 -26.43 -13.99
CA ASP A 452 27.11 -27.83 -14.28
C ASP A 452 25.77 -28.35 -13.72
N ALA A 453 24.96 -27.53 -13.01
CA ALA A 453 23.67 -27.96 -12.47
C ALA A 453 22.71 -28.45 -13.56
N TYR A 454 22.74 -27.80 -14.73
CA TYR A 454 21.93 -28.19 -15.89
C TYR A 454 22.31 -29.56 -16.49
N LYS A 455 23.52 -30.08 -16.21
CA LYS A 455 24.00 -31.41 -16.68
C LYS A 455 23.44 -32.56 -15.85
N ASN A 456 22.99 -32.27 -14.63
CA ASN A 456 22.35 -33.24 -13.73
C ASN A 456 20.82 -33.23 -13.85
N ILE A 457 20.27 -32.51 -14.83
CA ILE A 457 18.84 -32.49 -15.14
C ILE A 457 18.54 -33.65 -16.09
N TYR A 458 18.06 -34.76 -15.55
CA TYR A 458 17.60 -35.91 -16.33
C TYR A 458 16.09 -35.84 -16.53
N PRO A 459 15.57 -36.04 -17.75
CA PRO A 459 14.13 -36.20 -17.94
C PRO A 459 13.72 -37.57 -17.40
N SER A 460 12.99 -37.60 -16.27
CA SER A 460 12.11 -38.72 -15.93
C SER A 460 10.69 -38.34 -16.33
N ASN A 461 9.89 -39.33 -16.69
CA ASN A 461 8.47 -39.12 -17.00
C ASN A 461 7.62 -38.82 -15.75
N ASP A 462 8.20 -38.81 -14.55
CA ASP A 462 7.60 -38.26 -13.32
C ASP A 462 8.72 -38.07 -12.29
N SER A 463 8.72 -36.92 -11.60
CA SER A 463 9.49 -36.55 -10.38
C SER A 463 11.01 -36.27 -10.45
N PHE A 464 11.40 -35.20 -9.73
CA PHE A 464 12.65 -34.42 -9.74
C PHE A 464 13.63 -34.74 -8.57
N MET A 465 14.86 -34.16 -8.58
CA MET A 465 15.48 -33.44 -7.42
C MET A 465 16.84 -32.77 -7.74
N VAL A 466 17.10 -31.56 -7.22
CA VAL A 466 18.23 -31.19 -6.31
C VAL A 466 17.78 -29.98 -5.47
N GLY A 467 17.88 -30.07 -4.15
CA GLY A 467 17.75 -28.94 -3.21
C GLY A 467 18.96 -28.84 -2.28
N GLU A 468 19.04 -27.76 -1.51
CA GLU A 468 19.57 -27.80 -0.13
C GLU A 468 18.95 -26.70 0.75
N LEU A 469 18.71 -27.07 2.02
CA LEU A 469 18.08 -26.33 3.12
C LEU A 469 18.74 -24.98 3.46
N LYS A 470 17.93 -24.07 4.03
CA LYS A 470 18.37 -23.22 5.15
C LYS A 470 17.40 -23.30 6.31
N ASP A 471 17.90 -23.82 7.42
CA ASP A 471 17.44 -23.48 8.76
C ASP A 471 17.99 -22.08 9.12
N GLY A 472 17.18 -21.23 9.74
CA GLY A 472 17.64 -20.01 10.42
C GLY A 472 18.26 -18.86 9.60
N GLY A 473 18.04 -18.76 8.29
CA GLY A 473 18.21 -17.48 7.55
C GLY A 473 19.62 -16.87 7.43
N ARG A 474 20.72 -17.54 7.82
CA ARG A 474 22.08 -16.97 7.71
C ARG A 474 22.78 -17.26 6.38
N PHE A 475 23.49 -16.27 5.83
CA PHE A 475 24.35 -16.39 4.64
C PHE A 475 25.80 -16.62 5.08
N ILE A 476 26.40 -17.74 4.66
CA ILE A 476 27.85 -17.97 4.80
C ILE A 476 28.48 -17.72 3.42
N LYS A 477 29.59 -16.98 3.43
CA LYS A 477 30.40 -16.51 2.29
C LYS A 477 30.48 -17.54 1.14
N ARG A 478 30.14 -17.10 -0.09
CA ARG A 478 30.25 -17.90 -1.34
C ARG A 478 31.35 -17.34 -2.23
N GLU A 479 32.23 -18.21 -2.73
CA GLU A 479 33.20 -17.86 -3.77
C GLU A 479 32.57 -18.03 -5.16
N TYR A 480 32.70 -17.00 -6.00
CA TYR A 480 32.21 -16.99 -7.37
C TYR A 480 33.36 -17.29 -8.34
N LYS A 481 33.23 -18.35 -9.15
CA LYS A 481 34.06 -18.54 -10.35
C LYS A 481 33.26 -18.21 -11.60
N LYS A 482 33.86 -17.41 -12.48
CA LYS A 482 33.27 -17.00 -13.77
C LYS A 482 33.12 -18.24 -14.68
N ALA A 483 31.90 -18.56 -15.11
CA ALA A 483 31.66 -19.66 -16.05
C ALA A 483 32.30 -19.35 -17.41
N ALA A 484 32.97 -20.32 -18.04
CA ALA A 484 33.54 -20.12 -19.37
C ALA A 484 32.43 -20.13 -20.43
N LYS A 485 32.63 -19.42 -21.54
CA LYS A 485 31.64 -19.30 -22.64
C LYS A 485 31.16 -20.66 -23.18
N LYS A 486 32.00 -21.69 -23.10
CA LYS A 486 31.71 -23.08 -23.51
C LYS A 486 30.82 -23.85 -22.52
N ASP A 487 30.65 -23.35 -21.30
CA ASP A 487 29.87 -23.99 -20.23
C ASP A 487 28.42 -23.49 -20.20
N PHE A 488 28.03 -22.58 -21.10
CA PHE A 488 26.66 -22.10 -21.20
C PHE A 488 25.78 -23.04 -22.03
N PRO A 489 24.56 -23.38 -21.57
CA PRO A 489 23.66 -24.25 -22.30
C PRO A 489 23.13 -23.61 -23.58
N THR A 490 23.17 -24.34 -24.71
CA THR A 490 22.60 -23.89 -25.99
C THR A 490 21.11 -24.20 -26.05
N PHE A 491 20.29 -23.18 -26.28
CA PHE A 491 18.85 -23.31 -26.47
C PHE A 491 18.52 -23.38 -27.97
N THR A 492 17.73 -24.36 -28.40
CA THR A 492 17.20 -24.48 -29.77
C THR A 492 15.84 -23.82 -29.84
N LEU A 493 15.62 -22.85 -30.74
CA LEU A 493 14.30 -22.29 -30.97
C LEU A 493 13.41 -23.32 -31.67
N ILE A 494 12.33 -23.75 -31.03
CA ILE A 494 11.33 -24.67 -31.61
C ILE A 494 10.25 -23.88 -32.36
N GLU A 495 9.75 -22.81 -31.76
CA GLU A 495 8.61 -22.07 -32.29
C GLU A 495 8.77 -20.59 -31.95
N SER A 496 8.41 -19.71 -32.88
CA SER A 496 8.29 -18.28 -32.63
C SER A 496 6.95 -17.79 -33.13
N LYS A 497 6.10 -17.33 -32.22
CA LYS A 497 4.81 -16.76 -32.55
C LYS A 497 4.77 -15.29 -32.18
N ARG A 498 4.61 -14.43 -33.18
CA ARG A 498 4.46 -12.99 -32.95
C ARG A 498 3.27 -12.73 -32.03
N TYR A 499 3.46 -11.91 -31.00
CA TYR A 499 2.42 -11.55 -30.06
C TYR A 499 1.61 -10.38 -30.61
N LYS A 500 0.43 -10.68 -31.15
CA LYS A 500 -0.46 -9.71 -31.81
C LYS A 500 0.32 -8.88 -32.86
N GLU A 501 -0.02 -7.62 -33.06
CA GLU A 501 0.68 -6.70 -33.98
C GLU A 501 1.90 -6.01 -33.34
N THR A 502 2.40 -6.49 -32.21
CA THR A 502 3.56 -5.90 -31.54
C THR A 502 4.88 -6.35 -32.17
N GLY A 503 6.00 -5.74 -31.78
CA GLY A 503 7.35 -6.23 -32.11
C GLY A 503 7.84 -7.41 -31.25
N LEU A 504 6.94 -8.01 -30.45
CA LEU A 504 7.26 -9.06 -29.48
C LEU A 504 6.85 -10.44 -30.01
N TYR A 505 7.54 -11.48 -29.53
CA TYR A 505 7.34 -12.87 -29.90
C TYR A 505 7.27 -13.75 -28.66
N ASN A 506 6.33 -14.70 -28.67
CA ASN A 506 6.34 -15.88 -27.81
C ASN A 506 7.30 -16.90 -28.46
N LEU A 507 8.43 -17.15 -27.82
CA LEU A 507 9.43 -18.11 -28.26
C LEU A 507 9.30 -19.39 -27.44
N THR A 508 9.19 -20.54 -28.11
CA THR A 508 9.39 -21.85 -27.50
C THR A 508 10.84 -22.26 -27.73
N LEU A 509 11.66 -22.29 -26.68
CA LEU A 509 13.06 -22.69 -26.71
C LEU A 509 13.21 -24.13 -26.20
N LYS A 510 14.26 -24.85 -26.59
CA LYS A 510 14.57 -26.21 -26.16
C LYS A 510 16.00 -26.30 -25.65
N LEU A 511 16.21 -26.70 -24.42
CA LEU A 511 17.54 -27.08 -23.93
C LEU A 511 17.55 -28.59 -23.72
N ILE A 512 18.40 -29.31 -24.45
CA ILE A 512 18.46 -30.78 -24.44
C ILE A 512 17.08 -31.36 -24.82
N ASN A 513 16.27 -31.83 -23.86
CA ASN A 513 14.91 -32.36 -24.09
C ASN A 513 13.80 -31.52 -23.44
N ILE A 514 14.14 -30.37 -22.85
CA ILE A 514 13.24 -29.54 -22.06
C ILE A 514 12.80 -28.34 -22.90
N LYS A 515 11.48 -28.08 -22.96
CA LYS A 515 10.91 -26.92 -23.66
C LYS A 515 10.63 -25.78 -22.68
N PHE A 516 10.99 -24.56 -23.07
CA PHE A 516 10.76 -23.31 -22.34
C PHE A 516 9.91 -22.39 -23.21
N LYS A 517 9.01 -21.60 -22.61
CA LYS A 517 8.29 -20.53 -23.32
C LYS A 517 8.68 -19.19 -22.74
N VAL A 518 9.08 -18.24 -23.60
CA VAL A 518 9.53 -16.90 -23.19
C VAL A 518 9.00 -15.83 -24.14
N ASN A 519 8.76 -14.62 -23.62
CA ASN A 519 8.39 -13.46 -24.42
C ASN A 519 9.62 -12.59 -24.68
N ALA A 520 9.88 -12.23 -25.94
CA ALA A 520 11.06 -11.44 -26.32
C ALA A 520 10.79 -10.48 -27.48
N LYS A 521 11.47 -9.34 -27.52
CA LYS A 521 11.54 -8.47 -28.71
C LYS A 521 12.56 -9.05 -29.69
N VAL A 522 12.16 -9.25 -30.95
CA VAL A 522 13.02 -9.82 -32.00
C VAL A 522 13.18 -8.77 -33.10
N GLY A 523 14.43 -8.39 -33.41
CA GLY A 523 14.75 -7.38 -34.44
C GLY A 523 15.79 -7.85 -35.45
N LYS A 524 16.15 -6.96 -36.38
CA LYS A 524 17.12 -7.25 -37.45
C LYS A 524 18.54 -7.44 -36.88
N VAL A 525 19.37 -8.16 -37.62
CA VAL A 525 20.79 -8.38 -37.28
C VAL A 525 21.49 -7.03 -37.11
N GLY A 526 22.00 -6.75 -35.90
CA GLY A 526 22.68 -5.49 -35.56
C GLY A 526 21.81 -4.39 -34.95
N GLU A 527 20.49 -4.55 -34.89
CA GLU A 527 19.55 -3.55 -34.33
C GLU A 527 19.54 -3.54 -32.78
N PHE A 528 19.93 -4.66 -32.17
CA PHE A 528 20.12 -4.82 -30.74
C PHE A 528 21.52 -5.40 -30.47
N PRO A 529 22.10 -5.27 -29.27
CA PRO A 529 23.46 -5.73 -28.95
C PRO A 529 23.66 -7.26 -28.96
N TYR A 530 22.79 -8.02 -29.64
CA TYR A 530 22.70 -9.48 -29.65
C TYR A 530 22.73 -10.00 -31.10
N THR A 531 23.48 -11.08 -31.37
CA THR A 531 23.61 -11.63 -32.72
C THR A 531 22.92 -13.00 -32.81
N PHE A 532 21.96 -13.12 -33.73
CA PHE A 532 21.52 -14.39 -34.29
C PHE A 532 22.71 -15.01 -35.03
N PHE A 533 23.17 -16.20 -34.62
CA PHE A 533 24.25 -16.89 -35.35
C PHE A 533 23.71 -17.92 -36.36
N ASP A 534 22.46 -18.38 -36.23
CA ASP A 534 21.78 -19.33 -37.13
C ASP A 534 20.26 -19.31 -36.84
N PRO A 535 19.35 -19.52 -37.82
CA PRO A 535 17.90 -19.68 -37.60
C PRO A 535 17.48 -20.72 -36.54
N HIS A 536 18.37 -21.61 -36.07
CA HIS A 536 17.99 -22.73 -35.21
C HIS A 536 18.69 -22.83 -33.84
N LYS A 537 19.64 -21.96 -33.47
CA LYS A 537 20.40 -22.09 -32.20
C LYS A 537 20.64 -20.76 -31.48
N LEU A 538 20.53 -20.79 -30.15
CA LEU A 538 20.70 -19.65 -29.24
C LEU A 538 21.74 -20.00 -28.17
N ILE A 539 22.85 -19.26 -28.14
CA ILE A 539 23.94 -19.46 -27.16
C ILE A 539 23.90 -18.29 -26.16
N PRO A 540 23.47 -18.50 -24.91
CA PRO A 540 23.43 -17.44 -23.91
C PRO A 540 24.83 -17.20 -23.36
N ILE A 541 25.42 -16.06 -23.69
CA ILE A 541 26.48 -15.46 -22.86
C ILE A 541 25.77 -14.44 -21.97
N GLN A 542 26.26 -14.22 -20.73
CA GLN A 542 25.78 -13.40 -19.59
C GLN A 542 25.01 -12.06 -19.82
N LYS A 543 24.67 -11.72 -21.07
CA LYS A 543 23.82 -10.64 -21.59
C LYS A 543 23.05 -11.17 -22.83
N SER A 544 21.99 -11.98 -22.65
CA SER A 544 21.42 -12.77 -23.77
C SER A 544 20.07 -12.31 -24.34
N PHE A 545 19.30 -11.47 -23.62
CA PHE A 545 18.02 -10.92 -24.07
C PHE A 545 17.80 -9.56 -23.37
N GLU A 546 17.12 -8.61 -24.03
CA GLU A 546 16.51 -7.49 -23.31
C GLU A 546 15.14 -7.94 -22.83
N LEU A 547 15.06 -8.35 -21.55
CA LEU A 547 13.79 -8.42 -20.85
C LEU A 547 13.22 -7.01 -20.85
N LYS A 548 12.13 -6.80 -21.59
CA LYS A 548 11.33 -5.59 -21.41
C LYS A 548 10.38 -5.85 -20.25
N THR A 549 10.59 -5.12 -19.16
CA THR A 549 9.55 -4.87 -18.16
C THR A 549 8.39 -4.17 -18.88
N PHE A 550 7.19 -4.71 -18.77
CA PHE A 550 6.02 -3.86 -18.69
C PHE A 550 5.87 -3.59 -17.20
N PHE A 551 6.07 -2.34 -16.76
CA PHE A 551 5.27 -1.86 -15.63
C PHE A 551 3.85 -1.73 -16.20
N GLU A 552 2.89 -2.44 -15.62
CA GLU A 552 2.09 -1.98 -14.46
C GLU A 552 1.35 -0.69 -14.80
#